data_AF-H7ELW2-F1
#
_entry.id   AF-H7ELW2-F1
#
_cell.length_a   1.000
_cell.length_b   1.000
_cell.length_c   1.000
_cell.angle_alpha   90.00
_cell.angle_beta   90.00
_cell.angle_gamma   90.00
#
_symmetry.space_group_name_H-M   'P 1'
#
loop_
_entity.id
_entity.type
_entity.pdbx_description
1 polymer ?
#
loop_
_entity_poly.entity_id
_entity_poly.type
_entity_poly.pdbx_seq_one_letter_code
_entity_poly.pdbx_strand_id
1 'polypeptide(L)'
;MIPLYTGKRDIYSFLEFYKNVEESKGLSHDEIQLIKNAYPNHELPSQYVAFLEAAGREFKPWVGSDYSIVDSEGYFNMARHIHNDEDLEELYEKYGFSDENSCIFLSHQGYAFYIFKLGESDNPNIFCLDLNCEYDGNDSSSYTFADYVIDSYNEYAHFKNEDENPWSDASLGWYEEIRYVCSYHEEEKPLTFYVDYDCYSIKKENVSGFIKLLAPILFECFEGIKNKIYVYLSNNRNAFWYKPHLDEKFETPTFFNAYKDRSFLWRLQNAKFGWVVNEGKVYIFGEKFRKLIEAKSDDFGIVKIASGKAAERPKPQGN
;
A
#
# COMPACT_ATOMS: atom_id res chain seq x y z
N MET A 1 16.20 -8.84 9.89
CA MET A 1 14.99 -9.64 9.64
C MET A 1 14.08 -9.63 10.87
N ILE A 2 12.91 -9.02 10.73
CA ILE A 2 11.84 -9.00 11.74
C ILE A 2 11.07 -10.33 11.62
N PRO A 3 10.92 -11.13 12.69
CA PRO A 3 10.21 -12.40 12.61
C PRO A 3 8.72 -12.22 12.34
N LEU A 4 8.11 -13.11 11.55
CA LEU A 4 6.67 -13.17 11.38
C LEU A 4 6.01 -13.90 12.57
N TYR A 5 4.85 -13.42 13.01
CA TYR A 5 4.02 -14.10 13.99
C TYR A 5 3.17 -15.20 13.35
N THR A 6 3.33 -16.43 13.84
CA THR A 6 2.63 -17.64 13.34
C THR A 6 1.89 -18.40 14.45
N GLY A 7 1.72 -17.75 15.62
CA GLY A 7 1.06 -18.34 16.78
C GLY A 7 -0.47 -18.32 16.68
N LYS A 8 -1.13 -18.47 17.83
CA LYS A 8 -2.60 -18.39 17.90
C LYS A 8 -3.08 -16.98 17.57
N ARG A 9 -4.19 -16.87 16.85
CA ARG A 9 -4.78 -15.58 16.46
C ARG A 9 -5.62 -14.98 17.58
N ASP A 10 -4.95 -14.70 18.71
CA ASP A 10 -5.48 -13.99 19.86
C ASP A 10 -4.45 -12.98 20.35
N ILE A 11 -4.90 -11.90 20.98
CA ILE A 11 -3.99 -10.81 21.34
C ILE A 11 -2.96 -11.23 22.38
N TYR A 12 -3.31 -12.14 23.30
CA TYR A 12 -2.45 -12.49 24.43
C TYR A 12 -1.22 -13.25 23.94
N SER A 13 -1.43 -14.26 23.09
CA SER A 13 -0.36 -15.00 22.43
C SER A 13 0.49 -14.09 21.54
N PHE A 14 -0.13 -13.12 20.85
CA PHE A 14 0.62 -12.13 20.06
C PHE A 14 1.50 -11.23 20.94
N LEU A 15 0.96 -10.70 22.05
CA LEU A 15 1.70 -9.82 22.95
C LEU A 15 2.87 -10.54 23.65
N GLU A 16 2.72 -11.82 23.99
CA GLU A 16 3.84 -12.64 24.49
C GLU A 16 4.97 -12.74 23.47
N PHE A 17 4.64 -12.91 22.20
CA PHE A 17 5.63 -12.88 21.13
C PHE A 17 6.23 -11.48 20.94
N TYR A 18 5.40 -10.44 20.81
CA TYR A 18 5.82 -9.08 20.45
C TYR A 18 6.83 -8.50 21.46
N LYS A 19 6.63 -8.76 22.76
CA LYS A 19 7.56 -8.39 23.85
C LYS A 19 8.99 -8.89 23.67
N ASN A 20 9.19 -9.96 22.90
CA ASN A 20 10.50 -10.55 22.64
C ASN A 20 11.14 -10.05 21.33
N VAL A 21 10.39 -9.33 20.50
CA VAL A 21 10.85 -8.88 19.18
C VAL A 21 11.23 -7.41 19.18
N GLU A 22 10.44 -6.58 19.84
CA GLU A 22 10.58 -5.12 19.80
C GLU A 22 10.39 -4.55 21.21
N GLU A 23 11.09 -3.45 21.52
CA GLU A 23 10.78 -2.71 22.74
C GLU A 23 9.37 -2.13 22.57
N SER A 24 8.45 -2.59 23.42
CA SER A 24 7.06 -2.16 23.41
C SER A 24 6.75 -1.35 24.66
N LYS A 25 6.14 -0.19 24.46
CA LYS A 25 5.57 0.61 25.55
C LYS A 25 4.06 0.70 25.42
N GLY A 26 3.38 0.33 26.49
CA GLY A 26 1.94 0.55 26.63
C GLY A 26 1.59 1.92 27.20
N LEU A 27 0.29 2.15 27.30
CA LEU A 27 -0.29 3.31 27.97
C LEU A 27 -0.15 3.15 29.49
N SER A 28 -0.08 4.28 30.20
CA SER A 28 -0.13 4.29 31.65
C SER A 28 -1.53 3.97 32.18
N HIS A 29 -1.62 3.62 33.47
CA HIS A 29 -2.90 3.34 34.13
C HIS A 29 -3.87 4.52 34.01
N ASP A 30 -3.39 5.74 34.21
CA ASP A 30 -4.21 6.95 34.13
C ASP A 30 -4.78 7.15 32.72
N GLU A 31 -3.98 6.89 31.69
CA GLU A 31 -4.42 6.99 30.30
C GLU A 31 -5.46 5.94 29.93
N ILE A 32 -5.26 4.69 30.36
CA ILE A 32 -6.27 3.64 30.18
C ILE A 32 -7.57 4.01 30.90
N GLN A 33 -7.46 4.63 32.08
CA GLN A 33 -8.63 5.07 32.83
C GLN A 33 -9.35 6.24 32.12
N LEU A 34 -8.63 7.14 31.45
CA LEU A 34 -9.23 8.17 30.59
C LEU A 34 -10.07 7.55 29.47
N ILE A 35 -9.54 6.53 28.79
CA ILE A 35 -10.27 5.82 27.73
C ILE A 35 -11.51 5.11 28.30
N LYS A 36 -11.37 4.40 29.43
CA LYS A 36 -12.52 3.76 30.10
C LYS A 36 -13.60 4.77 30.50
N ASN A 37 -13.20 5.94 31.00
CA ASN A 37 -14.13 6.99 31.41
C ASN A 37 -14.87 7.63 30.22
N ALA A 38 -14.35 7.52 29.00
CA ALA A 38 -15.06 7.96 27.78
C ALA A 38 -16.27 7.07 27.46
N TYR A 39 -16.29 5.84 27.98
CA TYR A 39 -17.33 4.84 27.74
C TYR A 39 -17.94 4.34 29.06
N PRO A 40 -18.55 5.21 29.89
CA PRO A 40 -18.95 4.87 31.26
C PRO A 40 -20.04 3.80 31.36
N ASN A 41 -20.78 3.56 30.28
CA ASN A 41 -21.87 2.59 30.21
C ASN A 41 -21.46 1.24 29.60
N HIS A 42 -20.21 1.11 29.13
CA HIS A 42 -19.73 -0.07 28.42
C HIS A 42 -18.37 -0.52 28.95
N GLU A 43 -18.18 -1.84 29.04
CA GLU A 43 -16.84 -2.40 29.25
C GLU A 43 -16.09 -2.42 27.92
N LEU A 44 -14.83 -1.97 27.95
CA LEU A 44 -13.92 -2.15 26.82
C LEU A 44 -13.54 -3.64 26.70
N PRO A 45 -13.39 -4.18 25.48
CA PRO A 45 -12.92 -5.55 25.27
C PRO A 45 -11.58 -5.78 25.99
N SER A 46 -11.45 -6.89 26.71
CA SER A 46 -10.25 -7.16 27.51
C SER A 46 -9.01 -7.31 26.64
N GLN A 47 -9.17 -7.83 25.42
CA GLN A 47 -8.07 -7.94 24.45
C GLN A 47 -7.55 -6.58 23.99
N TYR A 48 -8.46 -5.63 23.75
CA TYR A 48 -8.09 -4.26 23.43
C TYR A 48 -7.37 -3.59 24.60
N VAL A 49 -7.89 -3.74 25.82
CA VAL A 49 -7.24 -3.22 27.03
C VAL A 49 -5.84 -3.80 27.17
N ALA A 50 -5.68 -5.14 27.11
CA ALA A 50 -4.37 -5.80 27.22
C ALA A 50 -3.35 -5.30 26.18
N PHE A 51 -3.82 -5.04 24.95
CA PHE A 51 -2.99 -4.42 23.91
C PHE A 51 -2.54 -3.01 24.29
N LEU A 52 -3.46 -2.16 24.79
CA LEU A 52 -3.12 -0.82 25.25
C LEU A 52 -2.07 -0.85 26.37
N GLU A 53 -2.22 -1.73 27.37
CA GLU A 53 -1.27 -1.82 28.50
C GLU A 53 0.12 -2.31 28.09
N ALA A 54 0.21 -3.11 27.02
CA ALA A 54 1.47 -3.72 26.59
C ALA A 54 2.19 -2.91 25.51
N ALA A 55 1.46 -2.41 24.51
CA ALA A 55 2.05 -1.90 23.28
C ALA A 55 1.39 -0.62 22.74
N GLY A 56 0.25 -0.19 23.24
CA GLY A 56 -0.56 0.85 22.59
C GLY A 56 0.13 2.20 22.31
N ARG A 57 1.25 2.54 22.98
CA ARG A 57 2.00 3.79 22.69
C ARG A 57 2.97 3.64 21.52
N GLU A 58 3.67 2.51 21.47
CA GLU A 58 4.78 2.28 20.54
C GLU A 58 4.46 1.28 19.44
N PHE A 59 3.28 0.67 19.46
CA PHE A 59 2.79 -0.14 18.35
C PHE A 59 2.48 0.75 17.14
N LYS A 60 3.46 0.83 16.22
CA LYS A 60 3.38 1.67 15.02
C LYS A 60 3.91 0.92 13.80
N PRO A 61 3.20 -0.12 13.32
CA PRO A 61 3.57 -0.82 12.10
C PRO A 61 3.61 0.13 10.89
N TRP A 62 2.81 1.20 10.90
CA TRP A 62 2.68 2.14 9.79
C TRP A 62 2.90 3.57 10.22
N VAL A 63 3.65 4.33 9.42
CA VAL A 63 3.81 5.78 9.63
C VAL A 63 2.44 6.46 9.46
N GLY A 64 2.07 7.28 10.44
CA GLY A 64 0.77 7.96 10.45
C GLY A 64 -0.36 7.16 11.10
N SER A 65 -0.10 5.94 11.58
CA SER A 65 -1.04 5.21 12.44
C SER A 65 -0.88 5.61 13.91
N ASP A 66 -2.00 5.85 14.58
CA ASP A 66 -2.07 6.06 16.02
C ASP A 66 -3.09 5.13 16.67
N TYR A 67 -2.56 4.20 17.47
CA TYR A 67 -3.32 3.24 18.27
C TYR A 67 -3.53 3.70 19.72
N SER A 68 -2.86 4.78 20.14
CA SER A 68 -2.92 5.23 21.53
C SER A 68 -4.20 6.02 21.80
N ILE A 69 -4.65 6.81 20.82
CA ILE A 69 -5.89 7.63 20.87
C ILE A 69 -5.92 8.49 22.15
N VAL A 70 -4.72 8.88 22.59
CA VAL A 70 -4.51 9.77 23.71
C VAL A 70 -3.53 10.83 23.22
N ASP A 71 -3.96 12.07 23.25
CA ASP A 71 -3.16 13.23 22.89
C ASP A 71 -2.73 14.02 24.15
N SER A 72 -2.11 15.18 23.94
CA SER A 72 -1.68 16.05 25.04
C SER A 72 -2.84 16.68 25.83
N GLU A 73 -4.06 16.65 25.29
CA GLU A 73 -5.29 17.17 25.91
C GLU A 73 -6.10 16.07 26.61
N GLY A 74 -5.75 14.80 26.42
CA GLY A 74 -6.34 13.65 27.09
C GLY A 74 -6.79 12.57 26.11
N TYR A 75 -7.97 12.00 26.33
CA TYR A 75 -8.57 11.07 25.37
C TYR A 75 -8.90 11.82 24.07
N PHE A 76 -8.34 11.36 22.95
CA PHE A 76 -8.59 11.96 21.65
C PHE A 76 -10.02 11.64 21.22
N ASN A 77 -10.92 12.61 21.40
CA ASN A 77 -12.33 12.48 21.08
C ASN A 77 -12.54 12.50 19.55
N MET A 78 -12.25 11.40 18.88
CA MET A 78 -12.41 11.26 17.43
C MET A 78 -13.86 11.28 16.95
N ALA A 79 -14.84 11.05 17.83
CA ALA A 79 -16.23 11.30 17.48
C ALA A 79 -16.42 12.76 17.02
N ARG A 80 -15.72 13.72 17.63
CA ARG A 80 -15.70 15.10 17.17
C ARG A 80 -15.18 15.25 15.74
N HIS A 81 -14.23 14.42 15.31
CA HIS A 81 -13.71 14.46 13.94
C HIS A 81 -14.69 13.86 12.93
N ILE A 82 -15.33 12.75 13.28
CA ILE A 82 -16.40 12.14 12.47
C ILE A 82 -17.54 13.16 12.26
N HIS A 83 -18.03 13.77 13.35
CA HIS A 83 -19.15 14.73 13.30
C HIS A 83 -18.81 16.10 12.67
N ASN A 84 -17.56 16.34 12.30
CA ASN A 84 -17.17 17.56 11.57
C ASN A 84 -17.11 17.34 10.06
N ASP A 85 -17.34 16.12 9.59
CA ASP A 85 -17.29 15.72 8.19
C ASP A 85 -18.59 14.99 7.83
N GLU A 86 -19.45 15.63 7.03
CA GLU A 86 -20.80 15.15 6.71
C GLU A 86 -20.78 13.76 6.06
N ASP A 87 -19.76 13.45 5.25
CA ASP A 87 -19.64 12.16 4.57
C ASP A 87 -19.26 11.05 5.56
N LEU A 88 -18.36 11.34 6.52
CA LEU A 88 -18.01 10.39 7.59
C LEU A 88 -19.16 10.17 8.57
N GLU A 89 -19.87 11.23 8.94
CA GLU A 89 -21.05 11.16 9.80
C GLU A 89 -22.13 10.29 9.16
N GLU A 90 -22.44 10.50 7.88
CA GLU A 90 -23.42 9.67 7.15
C GLU A 90 -22.99 8.19 7.12
N LEU A 91 -21.72 7.90 6.84
CA LEU A 91 -21.20 6.52 6.85
C LEU A 91 -21.28 5.90 8.25
N TYR A 92 -20.89 6.64 9.28
CA TYR A 92 -20.91 6.20 10.67
C TYR A 92 -22.33 5.82 11.11
N GLU A 93 -23.32 6.67 10.82
CA GLU A 93 -24.73 6.40 11.11
C GLU A 93 -25.28 5.23 10.27
N LYS A 94 -24.94 5.17 8.98
CA LYS A 94 -25.37 4.11 8.05
C LYS A 94 -24.99 2.70 8.53
N TYR A 95 -23.83 2.55 9.17
CA TYR A 95 -23.38 1.26 9.74
C TYR A 95 -23.88 1.01 11.18
N GLY A 96 -24.73 1.90 11.69
CA GLY A 96 -25.37 1.78 13.00
C GLY A 96 -24.39 2.01 14.15
N PHE A 97 -23.35 2.82 13.93
CA PHE A 97 -22.49 3.29 15.00
C PHE A 97 -23.08 4.53 15.65
N SER A 98 -22.75 4.70 16.92
CA SER A 98 -22.97 5.90 17.70
C SER A 98 -21.83 6.05 18.71
N ASP A 99 -21.68 7.26 19.25
CA ASP A 99 -20.63 7.54 20.24
C ASP A 99 -20.80 6.71 21.51
N GLU A 100 -22.03 6.25 21.77
CA GLU A 100 -22.35 5.41 22.91
C GLU A 100 -21.99 3.94 22.69
N ASN A 101 -22.08 3.44 21.45
CA ASN A 101 -22.00 2.02 21.15
C ASN A 101 -20.72 1.61 20.41
N SER A 102 -19.80 2.55 20.15
CA SER A 102 -18.63 2.30 19.33
C SER A 102 -17.36 2.87 19.94
N CYS A 103 -16.23 2.23 19.63
CA CYS A 103 -14.93 2.70 20.01
C CYS A 103 -14.00 2.66 18.82
N ILE A 104 -13.34 3.79 18.56
CA ILE A 104 -12.27 3.87 17.58
C ILE A 104 -11.00 3.43 18.30
N PHE A 105 -10.23 2.53 17.68
CA PHE A 105 -9.00 1.99 18.27
C PHE A 105 -7.75 2.25 17.43
N LEU A 106 -7.94 2.74 16.20
CA LEU A 106 -6.86 3.21 15.33
C LEU A 106 -7.34 4.37 14.45
N SER A 107 -6.49 5.39 14.30
CA SER A 107 -6.57 6.35 13.20
C SER A 107 -5.36 6.22 12.28
N HIS A 108 -5.56 6.37 10.97
CA HIS A 108 -4.49 6.42 9.99
C HIS A 108 -4.56 7.73 9.19
N GLN A 109 -3.48 8.51 9.25
CA GLN A 109 -3.28 9.77 8.52
C GLN A 109 -4.41 10.82 8.71
N GLY A 110 -5.24 10.66 9.73
CA GLY A 110 -6.32 11.60 10.07
C GLY A 110 -7.56 11.55 9.19
N TYR A 111 -7.67 10.58 8.27
CA TYR A 111 -8.84 10.42 7.39
C TYR A 111 -9.40 8.99 7.31
N ALA A 112 -8.68 8.00 7.85
CA ALA A 112 -9.15 6.62 7.96
C ALA A 112 -9.24 6.21 9.44
N PHE A 113 -10.39 5.67 9.83
CA PHE A 113 -10.71 5.33 11.22
C PHE A 113 -11.12 3.87 11.32
N TYR A 114 -10.55 3.15 12.29
CA TYR A 114 -10.86 1.76 12.55
C TYR A 114 -11.62 1.64 13.86
N ILE A 115 -12.84 1.11 13.77
CA ILE A 115 -13.87 1.19 14.79
C ILE A 115 -14.41 -0.20 15.08
N PHE A 116 -14.81 -0.45 16.32
CA PHE A 116 -15.59 -1.63 16.69
C PHE A 116 -16.79 -1.27 17.57
N LYS A 117 -17.78 -2.16 17.61
CA LYS A 117 -18.94 -2.01 18.51
C LYS A 117 -18.61 -2.49 19.92
N LEU A 118 -19.03 -1.70 20.90
CA LEU A 118 -18.88 -2.00 22.32
C LEU A 118 -19.93 -3.01 22.77
N GLY A 119 -19.54 -3.93 23.65
CA GLY A 119 -20.45 -4.90 24.28
C GLY A 119 -20.84 -6.11 23.42
N GLU A 120 -20.35 -6.25 22.19
CA GLU A 120 -20.68 -7.40 21.33
C GLU A 120 -19.77 -8.62 21.58
N SER A 121 -18.48 -8.42 21.84
CA SER A 121 -17.49 -9.48 22.00
C SER A 121 -16.21 -8.97 22.69
N ASP A 122 -15.48 -9.87 23.33
CA ASP A 122 -14.13 -9.61 23.87
C ASP A 122 -13.05 -9.47 22.78
N ASN A 123 -13.33 -10.01 21.60
CA ASN A 123 -12.56 -9.80 20.36
C ASN A 123 -13.56 -9.31 19.30
N PRO A 124 -13.84 -8.01 19.25
CA PRO A 124 -14.91 -7.49 18.40
C PRO A 124 -14.49 -7.44 16.93
N ASN A 125 -15.46 -7.41 16.04
CA ASN A 125 -15.24 -7.17 14.61
C ASN A 125 -14.85 -5.70 14.38
N ILE A 126 -13.95 -5.50 13.41
CA ILE A 126 -13.41 -4.19 13.05
C ILE A 126 -14.03 -3.68 11.76
N PHE A 127 -14.35 -2.39 11.74
CA PHE A 127 -14.86 -1.65 10.60
C PHE A 127 -13.92 -0.51 10.29
N CYS A 128 -13.66 -0.27 9.00
CA CYS A 128 -12.88 0.87 8.54
C CYS A 128 -13.81 1.91 7.92
N LEU A 129 -13.75 3.15 8.41
CA LEU A 129 -14.32 4.31 7.77
C LEU A 129 -13.18 5.06 7.06
N ASP A 130 -13.18 5.07 5.73
CA ASP A 130 -12.20 5.77 4.90
C ASP A 130 -12.94 6.64 3.88
N LEU A 131 -12.69 7.94 3.93
CA LEU A 131 -13.24 8.95 3.01
C LEU A 131 -12.92 8.69 1.53
N ASN A 132 -11.85 7.94 1.25
CA ASN A 132 -11.38 7.70 -0.12
C ASN A 132 -11.88 6.38 -0.71
N CYS A 133 -12.57 5.55 0.09
CA CYS A 133 -13.07 4.25 -0.34
C CYS A 133 -14.59 4.23 -0.30
N GLU A 134 -15.23 3.93 -1.43
CA GLU A 134 -16.65 3.56 -1.44
C GLU A 134 -16.79 2.21 -0.69
N TYR A 135 -17.09 2.28 0.60
CA TYR A 135 -17.30 1.10 1.41
C TYR A 135 -18.59 0.38 0.95
N ASP A 136 -18.46 -0.82 0.38
CA ASP A 136 -19.57 -1.56 -0.24
C ASP A 136 -20.45 -2.33 0.76
N GLY A 137 -20.15 -2.25 2.06
CA GLY A 137 -20.94 -2.89 3.10
C GLY A 137 -20.62 -4.36 3.37
N ASN A 138 -19.75 -5.02 2.58
CA ASN A 138 -19.55 -6.48 2.66
C ASN A 138 -18.29 -6.95 3.39
N ASP A 139 -17.25 -6.12 3.55
CA ASP A 139 -15.91 -6.65 3.90
C ASP A 139 -15.51 -6.67 5.40
N SER A 140 -16.22 -6.01 6.32
CA SER A 140 -15.79 -5.92 7.75
C SER A 140 -16.21 -7.07 8.65
N SER A 141 -17.18 -7.91 8.25
CA SER A 141 -17.79 -8.87 9.17
C SER A 141 -16.88 -10.06 9.55
N SER A 142 -15.71 -10.20 8.92
CA SER A 142 -14.80 -11.32 9.10
C SER A 142 -13.51 -11.01 9.85
N TYR A 143 -13.16 -9.73 10.06
CA TYR A 143 -11.90 -9.33 10.68
C TYR A 143 -12.11 -8.89 12.13
N THR A 144 -11.55 -9.65 13.08
CA THR A 144 -11.57 -9.28 14.49
C THR A 144 -10.44 -8.31 14.86
N PHE A 145 -10.53 -7.67 16.02
CA PHE A 145 -9.48 -6.80 16.55
C PHE A 145 -8.10 -7.50 16.58
N ALA A 146 -8.04 -8.70 17.13
CA ALA A 146 -6.79 -9.46 17.21
C ALA A 146 -6.26 -9.80 15.82
N ASP A 147 -7.13 -10.19 14.88
CA ASP A 147 -6.73 -10.49 13.50
C ASP A 147 -6.10 -9.27 12.84
N TYR A 148 -6.74 -8.10 12.98
CA TYR A 148 -6.26 -6.86 12.40
C TYR A 148 -4.88 -6.45 12.93
N VAL A 149 -4.67 -6.50 14.26
CA VAL A 149 -3.38 -6.14 14.88
C VAL A 149 -2.28 -7.10 14.43
N ILE A 150 -2.56 -8.40 14.42
CA ILE A 150 -1.60 -9.43 14.01
C ILE A 150 -1.23 -9.28 12.54
N ASP A 151 -2.22 -9.10 11.67
CA ASP A 151 -1.97 -8.98 10.23
C ASP A 151 -1.25 -7.67 9.91
N SER A 152 -1.60 -6.56 10.57
CA SER A 152 -0.88 -5.29 10.44
C SER A 152 0.60 -5.43 10.82
N TYR A 153 0.90 -6.16 11.90
CA TYR A 153 2.27 -6.44 12.29
C TYR A 153 2.99 -7.33 11.27
N ASN A 154 2.35 -8.43 10.84
CA ASN A 154 2.95 -9.37 9.90
C ASN A 154 3.20 -8.73 8.53
N GLU A 155 2.28 -7.89 8.08
CA GLU A 155 2.41 -7.10 6.87
C GLU A 155 3.57 -6.11 7.00
N TYR A 156 3.67 -5.37 8.12
CA TYR A 156 4.83 -4.53 8.41
C TYR A 156 6.14 -5.32 8.40
N ALA A 157 6.20 -6.44 9.11
CA ALA A 157 7.39 -7.28 9.20
C ALA A 157 7.77 -7.83 7.81
N HIS A 158 6.77 -8.23 7.02
CA HIS A 158 6.94 -8.61 5.63
C HIS A 158 7.56 -7.47 4.83
N PHE A 159 6.93 -6.29 4.79
CA PHE A 159 7.46 -5.15 4.04
C PHE A 159 8.84 -4.68 4.51
N LYS A 160 9.12 -4.72 5.81
CA LYS A 160 10.45 -4.42 6.35
C LYS A 160 11.50 -5.44 5.94
N ASN A 161 11.15 -6.72 5.92
CA ASN A 161 12.04 -7.76 5.42
C ASN A 161 12.22 -7.66 3.91
N GLU A 162 11.17 -7.24 3.19
CA GLU A 162 11.22 -6.93 1.78
C GLU A 162 11.98 -5.63 1.49
N ASP A 163 12.09 -4.68 2.42
CA ASP A 163 12.92 -3.48 2.28
C ASP A 163 14.42 -3.80 2.28
N GLU A 164 14.80 -5.04 2.59
CA GLU A 164 16.16 -5.56 2.41
C GLU A 164 16.29 -6.47 1.17
N ASN A 165 15.17 -6.90 0.55
CA ASN A 165 15.15 -7.75 -0.64
C ASN A 165 14.79 -6.92 -1.88
N PRO A 166 15.60 -6.94 -2.96
CA PRO A 166 15.19 -6.28 -4.19
C PRO A 166 13.92 -6.86 -4.81
N TRP A 167 13.46 -8.03 -4.37
CA TRP A 167 12.29 -8.74 -4.89
C TRP A 167 11.24 -8.94 -3.80
N SER A 168 10.00 -8.58 -4.12
CA SER A 168 8.83 -8.88 -3.29
C SER A 168 7.68 -9.46 -4.09
N ASP A 169 6.92 -10.37 -3.48
CA ASP A 169 5.73 -10.93 -4.13
C ASP A 169 4.69 -9.82 -4.28
N ALA A 170 4.14 -9.66 -5.49
CA ALA A 170 3.05 -8.72 -5.69
C ALA A 170 1.73 -9.43 -5.38
N SER A 171 1.44 -9.68 -4.10
CA SER A 171 0.14 -10.21 -3.68
C SER A 171 -0.94 -9.13 -3.89
N LEU A 172 -1.62 -9.26 -5.03
CA LEU A 172 -2.92 -8.70 -5.40
C LEU A 172 -3.28 -7.30 -4.85
N GLY A 173 -3.25 -6.36 -5.79
CA GLY A 173 -3.82 -5.02 -5.70
C GLY A 173 -3.20 -4.16 -6.79
N TRP A 174 -3.91 -3.15 -7.26
CA TRP A 174 -3.34 -1.99 -7.98
C TRP A 174 -3.22 -2.10 -9.52
N TYR A 175 -4.39 -2.11 -10.17
CA TYR A 175 -4.58 -1.81 -11.60
C TYR A 175 -4.98 -0.35 -11.88
N GLU A 176 -5.23 0.47 -10.87
CA GLU A 176 -5.86 1.78 -11.08
C GLU A 176 -4.90 2.83 -11.61
N GLU A 177 -3.68 2.92 -11.09
CA GLU A 177 -2.74 3.97 -11.50
C GLU A 177 -2.25 3.79 -12.95
N ILE A 178 -2.08 2.55 -13.43
CA ILE A 178 -1.68 2.30 -14.82
C ILE A 178 -2.77 2.72 -15.81
N ARG A 179 -4.06 2.69 -15.40
CA ARG A 179 -5.19 3.18 -16.22
C ARG A 179 -5.11 4.69 -16.47
N TYR A 180 -4.39 5.45 -15.65
CA TYR A 180 -4.11 6.86 -15.94
C TYR A 180 -3.14 7.04 -17.11
N VAL A 181 -2.29 6.06 -17.38
CA VAL A 181 -1.24 6.14 -18.40
C VAL A 181 -1.68 5.47 -19.71
N CYS A 182 -2.33 4.31 -19.62
CA CYS A 182 -2.80 3.59 -20.79
C CYS A 182 -4.03 2.71 -20.50
N SER A 183 -4.79 2.37 -21.53
CA SER A 183 -5.84 1.37 -21.49
C SER A 183 -5.21 0.01 -21.14
N TYR A 184 -5.33 -0.40 -19.88
CA TYR A 184 -4.78 -1.66 -19.41
C TYR A 184 -5.94 -2.62 -19.08
N HIS A 185 -6.34 -3.38 -20.10
CA HIS A 185 -7.15 -4.59 -19.97
C HIS A 185 -6.46 -5.70 -20.77
N GLU A 186 -6.44 -6.94 -20.26
CA GLU A 186 -5.73 -8.04 -20.93
C GLU A 186 -6.24 -8.33 -22.35
N GLU A 187 -7.48 -7.94 -22.62
CA GLU A 187 -8.20 -8.10 -23.89
C GLU A 187 -8.10 -6.87 -24.81
N GLU A 188 -7.68 -5.71 -24.28
CA GLU A 188 -7.58 -4.45 -25.04
C GLU A 188 -6.24 -4.38 -25.78
N LYS A 189 -6.15 -5.10 -26.90
CA LYS A 189 -5.10 -4.91 -27.89
C LYS A 189 -5.65 -4.08 -29.06
N PRO A 190 -4.95 -3.00 -29.49
CA PRO A 190 -3.67 -2.46 -29.00
C PRO A 190 -3.81 -1.56 -27.75
N LEU A 191 -2.72 -1.41 -26.99
CA LEU A 191 -2.64 -0.45 -25.87
C LEU A 191 -2.86 0.98 -26.37
N THR A 192 -3.79 1.71 -25.74
CA THR A 192 -4.03 3.14 -25.96
C THR A 192 -3.35 3.93 -24.86
N PHE A 193 -2.47 4.88 -25.18
CA PHE A 193 -1.79 5.72 -24.20
C PHE A 193 -2.47 7.08 -24.05
N TYR A 194 -2.68 7.52 -22.81
CA TYR A 194 -3.24 8.82 -22.44
C TYR A 194 -2.16 9.85 -22.09
N VAL A 195 -0.91 9.53 -22.43
CA VAL A 195 0.27 10.38 -22.25
C VAL A 195 1.12 10.32 -23.52
N ASP A 196 1.94 11.36 -23.75
CA ASP A 196 2.95 11.33 -24.81
C ASP A 196 3.99 10.25 -24.52
N TYR A 197 4.27 9.41 -25.52
CA TYR A 197 5.17 8.28 -25.39
C TYR A 197 6.11 8.11 -26.59
N ASP A 198 7.24 7.46 -26.35
CA ASP A 198 8.13 6.92 -27.37
C ASP A 198 8.14 5.38 -27.26
N CYS A 199 8.12 4.68 -28.38
CA CYS A 199 8.10 3.23 -28.44
C CYS A 199 9.43 2.72 -29.02
N TYR A 200 10.05 1.77 -28.31
CA TYR A 200 11.31 1.16 -28.67
C TYR A 200 11.14 -0.35 -28.82
N SER A 201 11.94 -0.97 -29.67
CA SER A 201 12.11 -2.43 -29.75
C SER A 201 13.41 -2.84 -29.04
N ILE A 202 13.37 -3.92 -28.27
CA ILE A 202 14.56 -4.49 -27.63
C ILE A 202 15.12 -5.60 -28.51
N LYS A 203 16.42 -5.56 -28.82
CA LYS A 203 17.08 -6.68 -29.50
C LYS A 203 17.02 -7.96 -28.68
N LYS A 204 16.85 -9.12 -29.34
CA LYS A 204 16.57 -10.39 -28.66
C LYS A 204 17.64 -10.80 -27.65
N GLU A 205 18.89 -10.55 -27.99
CA GLU A 205 20.08 -10.79 -27.17
C GLU A 205 20.12 -9.96 -25.88
N ASN A 206 19.37 -8.84 -25.81
CA ASN A 206 19.40 -7.90 -24.69
C ASN A 206 18.28 -8.12 -23.67
N VAL A 207 17.37 -9.07 -23.91
CA VAL A 207 16.18 -9.27 -23.05
C VAL A 207 16.50 -9.73 -21.64
N SER A 208 17.49 -10.62 -21.48
CA SER A 208 17.91 -11.09 -20.16
C SER A 208 18.64 -10.02 -19.34
N GLY A 209 18.95 -8.87 -19.93
CA GLY A 209 19.52 -7.72 -19.26
C GLY A 209 18.56 -6.53 -19.18
N PHE A 210 17.28 -6.69 -19.49
CA PHE A 210 16.34 -5.58 -19.63
C PHE A 210 16.36 -4.58 -18.45
N ILE A 211 16.28 -5.09 -17.22
CA ILE A 211 16.33 -4.26 -16.01
C ILE A 211 17.69 -3.56 -15.86
N LYS A 212 18.77 -4.27 -16.17
CA LYS A 212 20.13 -3.73 -16.17
C LYS A 212 20.32 -2.57 -17.14
N LEU A 213 19.58 -2.56 -18.25
CA LEU A 213 19.60 -1.48 -19.24
C LEU A 213 18.84 -0.25 -18.72
N LEU A 214 17.61 -0.43 -18.21
CA LEU A 214 16.74 0.71 -17.87
C LEU A 214 16.93 1.27 -16.46
N ALA A 215 17.28 0.44 -15.47
CA ALA A 215 17.38 0.86 -14.08
C ALA A 215 18.42 1.97 -13.83
N PRO A 216 19.62 1.96 -14.44
CA PRO A 216 20.57 3.06 -14.29
C PRO A 216 20.01 4.41 -14.80
N ILE A 217 19.23 4.39 -15.87
CA ILE A 217 18.61 5.58 -16.46
C ILE A 217 17.54 6.15 -15.53
N LEU A 218 16.79 5.28 -14.83
CA LEU A 218 15.86 5.72 -13.79
C LEU A 218 16.57 6.53 -12.72
N PHE A 219 17.71 6.06 -12.23
CA PHE A 219 18.43 6.76 -11.16
C PHE A 219 19.01 8.09 -11.58
N GLU A 220 19.43 8.23 -12.83
CA GLU A 220 19.85 9.52 -13.40
C GLU A 220 18.66 10.47 -13.56
N CYS A 221 17.49 9.94 -13.91
CA CYS A 221 16.29 10.76 -13.97
C CYS A 221 15.83 11.24 -12.59
N PHE A 222 16.06 10.45 -11.54
CA PHE A 222 15.31 10.52 -10.28
C PHE A 222 16.19 10.42 -9.03
N GLU A 223 17.30 11.16 -9.01
CA GLU A 223 18.29 11.08 -7.94
C GLU A 223 17.74 11.30 -6.52
N GLY A 224 16.73 12.18 -6.37
CA GLY A 224 16.12 12.50 -5.07
C GLY A 224 15.02 11.54 -4.61
N ILE A 225 14.66 10.51 -5.39
CA ILE A 225 13.56 9.59 -5.06
C ILE A 225 13.89 8.13 -5.36
N LYS A 226 15.19 7.76 -5.45
CA LYS A 226 15.61 6.39 -5.84
C LYS A 226 14.97 5.29 -4.98
N ASN A 227 14.81 5.54 -3.68
CA ASN A 227 14.18 4.62 -2.73
C ASN A 227 12.64 4.53 -2.83
N LYS A 228 12.03 5.31 -3.73
CA LYS A 228 10.57 5.32 -3.97
C LYS A 228 10.21 4.79 -5.36
N ILE A 229 11.17 4.20 -6.05
CA ILE A 229 10.96 3.62 -7.37
C ILE A 229 10.76 2.12 -7.22
N TYR A 230 9.66 1.65 -7.80
CA TYR A 230 9.30 0.24 -7.85
C TYR A 230 9.04 -0.14 -9.31
N VAL A 231 9.46 -1.32 -9.72
CA VAL A 231 9.17 -1.88 -11.04
C VAL A 231 8.31 -3.11 -10.83
N TYR A 232 7.12 -3.10 -11.39
CA TYR A 232 6.31 -4.30 -11.44
C TYR A 232 6.74 -5.18 -12.60
N LEU A 233 6.90 -6.47 -12.34
CA LEU A 233 7.24 -7.50 -13.32
C LEU A 233 6.23 -8.63 -13.19
N SER A 234 5.49 -8.93 -14.26
CA SER A 234 4.55 -10.04 -14.27
C SER A 234 4.65 -10.91 -15.51
N ASN A 235 4.37 -12.19 -15.29
CA ASN A 235 4.06 -13.15 -16.34
C ASN A 235 2.70 -13.81 -16.02
N ASN A 236 2.31 -14.81 -16.81
CA ASN A 236 1.01 -15.50 -16.64
C ASN A 236 0.85 -16.28 -15.32
N ARG A 237 1.89 -16.35 -14.47
CA ARG A 237 1.89 -17.18 -13.24
C ARG A 237 2.32 -16.41 -12.00
N ASN A 238 3.21 -15.45 -12.15
CA ASN A 238 3.85 -14.75 -11.04
C ASN A 238 3.86 -13.24 -11.31
N ALA A 239 3.81 -12.47 -10.23
CA ALA A 239 3.97 -11.02 -10.25
C ALA A 239 4.87 -10.61 -9.09
N PHE A 240 5.78 -9.68 -9.35
CA PHE A 240 6.75 -9.20 -8.37
C PHE A 240 6.91 -7.70 -8.45
N TRP A 241 7.16 -7.11 -7.29
CA TRP A 241 7.74 -5.79 -7.18
C TRP A 241 9.26 -5.92 -7.11
N TYR A 242 9.91 -5.15 -7.96
CA TYR A 242 11.35 -4.98 -7.97
C TYR A 242 11.70 -3.60 -7.42
N LYS A 243 12.58 -3.56 -6.44
CA LYS A 243 13.08 -2.34 -5.78
C LYS A 243 14.50 -2.07 -6.30
N PRO A 244 14.69 -1.29 -7.39
CA PRO A 244 15.99 -1.20 -8.05
C PRO A 244 17.08 -0.64 -7.14
N HIS A 245 16.71 0.14 -6.12
CA HIS A 245 17.66 0.78 -5.21
C HIS A 245 18.32 -0.19 -4.22
N LEU A 246 17.79 -1.41 -4.11
CA LEU A 246 18.35 -2.49 -3.30
C LEU A 246 19.17 -3.50 -4.12
N ASP A 247 19.19 -3.37 -5.45
CA ASP A 247 19.95 -4.26 -6.34
C ASP A 247 21.06 -3.49 -7.04
N GLU A 248 22.29 -3.64 -6.52
CA GLU A 248 23.48 -3.00 -7.11
C GLU A 248 23.84 -3.54 -8.51
N LYS A 249 23.36 -4.75 -8.87
CA LYS A 249 23.69 -5.43 -10.13
C LYS A 249 22.61 -5.25 -11.19
N PHE A 250 21.41 -4.86 -10.78
CA PHE A 250 20.22 -4.71 -11.61
C PHE A 250 19.90 -5.99 -12.40
N GLU A 251 19.95 -7.13 -11.75
CA GLU A 251 19.75 -8.42 -12.40
C GLU A 251 18.29 -8.56 -12.87
N THR A 252 18.11 -8.97 -14.12
CA THR A 252 16.77 -9.30 -14.62
C THR A 252 16.44 -10.72 -14.18
N PRO A 253 15.30 -10.95 -13.52
CA PRO A 253 15.00 -12.25 -12.97
C PRO A 253 14.77 -13.26 -14.10
N THR A 254 15.26 -14.48 -13.92
CA THR A 254 15.29 -15.50 -14.98
C THR A 254 13.92 -15.95 -15.47
N PHE A 255 12.87 -15.72 -14.67
CA PHE A 255 11.48 -16.03 -15.05
C PHE A 255 10.88 -14.96 -15.98
N PHE A 256 11.47 -13.77 -16.06
CA PHE A 256 10.94 -12.63 -16.83
C PHE A 256 11.57 -12.56 -18.23
N ASN A 257 10.71 -12.39 -19.22
CA ASN A 257 11.07 -12.26 -20.62
C ASN A 257 10.26 -11.12 -21.26
N ALA A 258 10.91 -10.00 -21.56
CA ALA A 258 10.27 -8.82 -22.14
C ALA A 258 9.47 -9.05 -23.46
N TYR A 259 9.66 -10.18 -24.16
CA TYR A 259 8.83 -10.56 -25.32
C TYR A 259 7.50 -11.24 -24.97
N LYS A 260 7.41 -11.85 -23.80
CA LYS A 260 6.27 -12.66 -23.37
C LYS A 260 5.56 -12.06 -22.17
N ASP A 261 6.31 -11.35 -21.36
CA ASP A 261 5.95 -10.90 -20.03
C ASP A 261 5.86 -9.38 -20.01
N ARG A 262 5.20 -8.86 -18.98
CA ARG A 262 4.86 -7.44 -18.86
C ARG A 262 5.64 -6.81 -17.73
N SER A 263 6.04 -5.56 -17.93
CA SER A 263 6.59 -4.77 -16.84
C SER A 263 6.09 -3.35 -16.91
N PHE A 264 5.98 -2.72 -15.75
CA PHE A 264 5.72 -1.29 -15.67
C PHE A 264 6.50 -0.65 -14.53
N LEU A 265 6.89 0.61 -14.72
CA LEU A 265 7.48 1.42 -13.68
C LEU A 265 6.36 2.05 -12.84
N TRP A 266 6.44 1.90 -11.51
CA TRP A 266 5.49 2.49 -10.57
C TRP A 266 6.13 3.58 -9.71
N ARG A 267 5.34 4.63 -9.48
CA ARG A 267 5.59 5.66 -8.47
C ARG A 267 4.26 6.02 -7.82
N LEU A 268 4.20 5.84 -6.50
CA LEU A 268 3.16 6.41 -5.63
C LEU A 268 2.99 7.90 -5.94
N GLN A 269 1.82 8.25 -6.47
CA GLN A 269 1.32 9.59 -6.77
C GLN A 269 1.82 10.23 -8.08
N ASN A 270 0.87 10.35 -9.04
CA ASN A 270 0.93 11.14 -10.27
C ASN A 270 2.02 10.70 -11.26
N ALA A 271 1.90 9.49 -11.82
CA ALA A 271 2.82 8.92 -12.82
C ALA A 271 3.01 9.84 -14.06
N LYS A 272 3.92 10.80 -13.96
CA LYS A 272 4.34 11.71 -15.05
C LYS A 272 5.42 11.11 -15.95
N PHE A 273 5.88 9.90 -15.64
CA PHE A 273 6.95 9.19 -16.35
C PHE A 273 6.90 7.69 -16.04
N GLY A 274 7.52 6.90 -16.90
CA GLY A 274 7.69 5.47 -16.67
C GLY A 274 7.87 4.68 -17.95
N TRP A 275 7.73 3.37 -17.84
CA TRP A 275 7.64 2.49 -18.99
C TRP A 275 6.52 1.47 -18.87
N VAL A 276 6.09 0.97 -20.03
CA VAL A 276 5.31 -0.26 -20.16
C VAL A 276 6.03 -1.16 -21.14
N VAL A 277 6.21 -2.43 -20.79
CA VAL A 277 6.69 -3.47 -21.72
C VAL A 277 5.53 -4.34 -22.14
N ASN A 278 5.37 -4.50 -23.45
CA ASN A 278 4.38 -5.40 -24.03
C ASN A 278 4.93 -6.01 -25.32
N GLU A 279 5.04 -7.33 -25.37
CA GLU A 279 5.43 -8.10 -26.56
C GLU A 279 6.74 -7.62 -27.21
N GLY A 280 7.77 -7.35 -26.40
CA GLY A 280 9.10 -6.93 -26.87
C GLY A 280 9.19 -5.45 -27.25
N LYS A 281 8.08 -4.71 -27.11
CA LYS A 281 8.04 -3.24 -27.24
C LYS A 281 8.11 -2.59 -25.87
N VAL A 282 8.89 -1.52 -25.79
CA VAL A 282 9.05 -0.69 -24.60
C VAL A 282 8.48 0.67 -24.89
N TYR A 283 7.40 1.01 -24.22
CA TYR A 283 6.74 2.30 -24.30
C TYR A 283 7.26 3.15 -23.15
N ILE A 284 7.94 4.25 -23.45
CA ILE A 284 8.52 5.18 -22.50
C ILE A 284 7.68 6.45 -22.49
N PHE A 285 7.31 6.95 -21.32
CA PHE A 285 6.59 8.20 -21.16
C PHE A 285 7.25 9.10 -20.12
N GLY A 286 6.93 10.39 -20.17
CA GLY A 286 7.61 11.44 -19.40
C GLY A 286 8.80 12.05 -20.14
N GLU A 287 8.77 13.37 -20.34
CA GLU A 287 9.70 14.06 -21.25
C GLU A 287 11.18 13.85 -20.91
N LYS A 288 11.56 14.03 -19.64
CA LYS A 288 12.94 13.84 -19.19
C LYS A 288 13.43 12.41 -19.45
N PHE A 289 12.58 11.43 -19.17
CA PHE A 289 12.92 10.02 -19.31
C PHE A 289 13.03 9.63 -20.78
N ARG A 290 12.09 10.07 -21.63
CA ARG A 290 12.14 9.88 -23.09
C ARG A 290 13.43 10.44 -23.71
N LYS A 291 13.81 11.67 -23.36
CA LYS A 291 15.06 12.30 -23.85
C LYS A 291 16.31 11.52 -23.46
N LEU A 292 16.38 11.03 -22.22
CA LEU A 292 17.53 10.27 -21.74
C LEU A 292 17.62 8.87 -22.36
N ILE A 293 16.48 8.21 -22.54
CA ILE A 293 16.41 6.93 -23.26
C ILE A 293 16.85 7.10 -24.71
N GLU A 294 16.35 8.13 -25.39
CA GLU A 294 16.74 8.43 -26.79
C GLU A 294 18.25 8.64 -26.91
N ALA A 295 18.83 9.46 -26.03
CA ALA A 295 20.26 9.76 -26.02
C ALA A 295 21.17 8.53 -25.79
N LYS A 296 20.65 7.48 -25.14
CA LYS A 296 21.40 6.25 -24.81
C LYS A 296 20.88 5.00 -25.51
N SER A 297 19.94 5.16 -26.44
CA SER A 297 19.23 4.02 -27.05
C SER A 297 20.18 3.04 -27.76
N ASP A 298 21.22 3.57 -28.41
CA ASP A 298 22.28 2.78 -29.04
C ASP A 298 23.11 1.98 -28.02
N ASP A 299 23.48 2.60 -26.89
CA ASP A 299 24.24 1.95 -25.79
C ASP A 299 23.47 0.77 -25.19
N PHE A 300 22.14 0.89 -25.16
CA PHE A 300 21.26 -0.13 -24.62
C PHE A 300 20.75 -1.13 -25.67
N GLY A 301 21.14 -0.94 -26.94
CA GLY A 301 20.70 -1.78 -28.05
C GLY A 301 19.18 -1.84 -28.21
N ILE A 302 18.51 -0.73 -27.93
CA ILE A 302 17.07 -0.54 -28.19
C ILE A 302 16.91 0.41 -29.37
N VAL A 303 15.91 0.15 -30.22
CA VAL A 303 15.70 0.96 -31.43
C VAL A 303 14.34 1.63 -31.35
N LYS A 304 14.31 2.96 -31.46
CA LYS A 304 13.05 3.73 -31.51
C LYS A 304 12.28 3.36 -32.77
N ILE A 305 11.05 2.91 -32.62
CA ILE A 305 10.18 2.47 -33.72
C ILE A 305 8.97 3.38 -33.92
N ALA A 306 8.54 4.12 -32.91
CA ALA A 306 7.45 5.07 -33.02
C ALA A 306 7.49 6.14 -31.92
N SER A 307 6.74 7.22 -32.15
CA SER A 307 6.34 8.19 -31.13
C SER A 307 4.83 8.37 -31.20
N GLY A 308 4.18 8.50 -30.06
CA GLY A 308 2.74 8.70 -29.98
C GLY A 308 2.36 9.90 -29.11
N LYS A 309 1.23 10.51 -29.45
CA LYS A 309 0.61 11.57 -28.67
C LYS A 309 -0.46 11.00 -27.74
N ALA A 310 -0.66 11.66 -26.61
CA ALA A 310 -1.72 11.33 -25.67
C ALA A 310 -3.09 11.25 -26.38
N ALA A 311 -3.78 10.12 -26.22
CA ALA A 311 -5.18 9.99 -26.60
C ALA A 311 -6.09 10.73 -25.61
N GLU A 312 -7.28 11.13 -26.06
CA GLU A 312 -8.31 11.61 -25.14
C GLU A 312 -8.78 10.47 -24.24
N ARG A 313 -8.97 10.78 -22.96
CA ARG A 313 -9.53 9.81 -22.01
C ARG A 313 -11.04 9.66 -22.26
N PRO A 314 -11.58 8.43 -22.19
CA PRO A 314 -13.01 8.27 -22.10
C PRO A 314 -13.52 9.01 -20.86
N LYS A 315 -14.59 9.79 -21.01
CA LYS A 315 -15.24 10.45 -19.87
C LYS A 315 -15.71 9.36 -18.90
N PRO A 316 -15.59 9.58 -17.58
CA PRO A 316 -16.21 8.69 -16.61
C PRO A 316 -17.68 8.53 -17.00
N GLN A 317 -18.12 7.30 -17.24
CA GLN A 317 -19.54 7.03 -17.35
C GLN A 317 -20.08 7.21 -15.93
N GLY A 318 -20.81 8.30 -15.70
CA GLY A 318 -21.48 8.52 -14.42
C GLY A 318 -22.47 7.38 -14.21
N ASN A 319 -22.33 6.68 -13.09
CA ASN A 319 -23.39 5.86 -12.52
C ASN A 319 -24.04 6.66 -11.41
#